data_AF-A0A6A4ZSP7-F1
#
_entry.id   AF-A0A6A4ZSP7-F1
#
_cell.length_a   1.000
_cell.length_b   1.000
_cell.length_c   1.000
_cell.angle_alpha   90.00
_cell.angle_beta   90.00
_cell.angle_gamma   90.00
#
_symmetry.space_group_name_H-M   'P 1'
#
loop_
_entity.id
_entity.type
_entity.pdbx_description
1 polymer ?
#
loop_
_entity_poly.entity_id
_entity_poly.type
_entity_poly.pdbx_seq_one_letter_code
_entity_poly.pdbx_strand_id
1 'polypeptide(L)'
;MAGETRNDISVSIATRQQSTTVQDLRDNRLAESSQKGYRSGVKQITIWMQASGRAHMLNADGSINLELFGYGDFTEFVLHKYKNSGVTLSTLSGYRSALKDYYNKQNVPLPNGFGTDATVIYQGIRRLCASETQAGAIKSGTKQPLRHHQYLELCKASLSKMDAGFTHLFLVLSWNLMCRSRSTATIRIDHISDEGDALGVMFFKSKTDQGGTKRRDPKHVYANPMQPETCCILALAVYLACNPEHDSGSLFPGAAQRDRFGRSLSQLVGVTLPAAAKVVGTHSLRKGAATYAIGGSTSGPSIVNVCIRCGWSIGSVVERYVHYDGAGDQFVGRVVAGLPLASASFAVLPPHFVAGSSDAANATGALVFPRLWVHPTLRGVLSLCLASLVHHKAFLVTALPPKHPLLSSVLFGDASAAAILRANVTLTSQTMQPTGIPPHVDLHSQLDQNLAVVRALPSAIRESIEQLLDEKGVTAGNITHAMLEQLLRDTVATIVSVEPANNPSHSQVVEDMLPARPVHYWGGRWH
;
A
#
# COMPACT_ATOMS: atom_id res chain seq x y z
N MET A 1 2.23 -1.71 -36.64
CA MET A 1 2.61 -0.61 -35.72
C MET A 1 3.31 -1.04 -34.41
N ALA A 2 3.45 -2.34 -34.09
CA ALA A 2 4.23 -2.78 -32.90
C ALA A 2 5.75 -2.92 -33.15
N GLY A 3 6.20 -2.85 -34.41
CA GLY A 3 7.61 -2.98 -34.80
C GLY A 3 8.42 -1.68 -34.73
N GLU A 4 7.80 -0.53 -35.00
CA GLU A 4 8.49 0.78 -35.04
C GLU A 4 8.83 1.32 -33.65
N THR A 5 7.93 1.20 -32.67
CA THR A 5 8.14 1.69 -31.29
C THR A 5 9.27 0.94 -30.57
N ARG A 6 9.47 -0.35 -30.87
CA ARG A 6 10.54 -1.14 -30.26
C ARG A 6 11.91 -0.76 -30.82
N ASN A 7 11.96 -0.43 -32.11
CA ASN A 7 13.16 0.05 -32.78
C ASN A 7 13.54 1.45 -32.27
N ASP A 8 12.59 2.37 -32.16
CA ASP A 8 12.83 3.72 -31.64
C ASP A 8 13.29 3.75 -30.18
N ILE A 9 12.74 2.91 -29.31
CA ILE A 9 13.20 2.80 -27.91
C ILE A 9 14.62 2.22 -27.86
N SER A 10 14.93 1.22 -28.69
CA SER A 10 16.27 0.63 -28.72
C SER A 10 17.33 1.59 -29.27
N VAL A 11 16.99 2.38 -30.30
CA VAL A 11 17.83 3.44 -30.87
C VAL A 11 18.00 4.58 -29.86
N SER A 12 16.94 4.98 -29.16
CA SER A 12 16.97 5.96 -28.06
C SER A 12 17.87 5.54 -26.90
N ILE A 13 17.80 4.27 -26.47
CA ILE A 13 18.67 3.72 -25.42
C ILE A 13 20.12 3.66 -25.89
N ALA A 14 20.39 3.20 -27.11
CA ALA A 14 21.72 3.17 -27.69
C ALA A 14 22.34 4.57 -27.82
N THR A 15 21.54 5.55 -28.26
CA THR A 15 21.97 6.96 -28.39
C THR A 15 22.24 7.58 -27.02
N ARG A 16 21.44 7.26 -26.00
CA ARG A 16 21.67 7.70 -24.62
C ARG A 16 22.95 7.10 -24.04
N GLN A 17 23.20 5.81 -24.27
CA GLN A 17 24.43 5.15 -23.80
C GLN A 17 25.67 5.74 -24.47
N GLN A 18 25.63 5.99 -25.78
CA GLN A 18 26.73 6.58 -26.54
C GLN A 18 27.03 8.04 -26.16
N SER A 19 26.03 8.79 -25.68
CA SER A 19 26.19 10.19 -25.23
C SER A 19 26.48 10.35 -23.74
N THR A 20 26.45 9.26 -22.95
CA THR A 20 26.68 9.33 -21.50
C THR A 20 28.17 9.56 -21.21
N THR A 21 28.49 10.65 -20.51
CA THR A 21 29.87 10.96 -20.09
C THR A 21 30.25 10.30 -18.76
N VAL A 22 31.55 10.24 -18.45
CA VAL A 22 32.03 9.83 -17.11
C VAL A 22 31.46 10.72 -16.00
N GLN A 23 31.25 12.01 -16.29
CA GLN A 23 30.65 12.93 -15.33
C GLN A 23 29.17 12.62 -15.08
N ASP A 24 28.42 12.25 -16.13
CA ASP A 24 27.04 11.79 -15.98
C ASP A 24 26.97 10.53 -15.12
N LEU A 25 27.91 9.59 -15.26
CA LEU A 25 28.00 8.41 -14.41
C LEU A 25 28.28 8.78 -12.94
N ARG A 26 29.20 9.72 -12.70
CA ARG A 26 29.51 10.23 -11.36
C ARG A 26 28.30 10.92 -10.72
N ASP A 27 27.59 11.74 -11.47
CA ASP A 27 26.41 12.46 -10.97
C ASP A 27 25.21 11.53 -10.75
N ASN A 28 25.05 10.48 -11.57
CA ASN A 28 24.01 9.46 -11.41
C ASN A 28 24.14 8.62 -10.12
N ARG A 29 25.27 8.69 -9.41
CA ARG A 29 25.41 8.17 -8.03
C ARG A 29 24.32 8.73 -7.10
N LEU A 30 23.87 9.97 -7.35
CA LEU A 30 22.88 10.65 -6.53
C LEU A 30 21.58 10.85 -7.31
N ALA A 31 20.45 10.67 -6.64
CA ALA A 31 19.18 11.12 -7.18
C ALA A 31 19.18 12.64 -7.41
N GLU A 32 18.54 13.13 -8.47
CA GLU A 32 18.48 14.57 -8.81
C GLU A 32 18.06 15.47 -7.64
N SER A 33 17.11 15.01 -6.81
CA SER A 33 16.69 15.75 -5.62
C SER A 33 17.81 15.93 -4.60
N SER A 34 18.66 14.91 -4.45
CA SER A 34 19.83 14.97 -3.58
C SER A 34 20.87 15.92 -4.16
N GLN A 35 21.11 15.89 -5.48
CA GLN A 35 22.00 16.85 -6.13
C GLN A 35 21.51 18.31 -5.96
N LYS A 36 20.21 18.57 -6.15
CA LYS A 36 19.60 19.89 -5.90
C LYS A 36 19.73 20.29 -4.42
N GLY A 37 19.46 19.34 -3.52
CA GLY A 37 19.60 19.55 -2.07
C GLY A 37 21.04 19.85 -1.65
N TYR A 38 22.03 19.17 -2.22
CA TYR A 38 23.44 19.40 -1.93
C TYR A 38 23.94 20.72 -2.52
N ARG A 39 23.56 21.07 -3.75
CA ARG A 39 23.82 22.40 -4.32
C ARG A 39 23.25 23.51 -3.43
N SER A 40 22.01 23.35 -2.97
CA SER A 40 21.39 24.30 -2.04
C SER A 40 22.14 24.34 -0.69
N GLY A 41 22.57 23.19 -0.18
CA GLY A 41 23.35 23.09 1.06
C GLY A 41 24.70 23.81 0.97
N VAL A 42 25.47 23.58 -0.09
CA VAL A 42 26.74 24.26 -0.36
C VAL A 42 26.53 25.77 -0.50
N LYS A 43 25.48 26.20 -1.22
CA LYS A 43 25.12 27.61 -1.36
C LYS A 43 24.84 28.28 0.00
N GLN A 44 24.29 27.56 0.97
CA GLN A 44 24.07 28.11 2.31
C GLN A 44 25.38 28.36 3.07
N ILE A 45 26.41 27.54 2.81
CA ILE A 45 27.75 27.74 3.38
C ILE A 45 28.41 28.95 2.74
N THR A 46 28.32 29.10 1.42
CA THR A 46 28.90 30.27 0.72
C THR A 46 28.26 31.59 1.15
N ILE A 47 26.92 31.62 1.28
CA ILE A 47 26.19 32.79 1.81
C ILE A 47 26.67 33.14 3.23
N TRP A 48 26.87 32.13 4.09
CA TRP A 48 27.38 32.37 5.44
C TRP A 48 28.81 32.90 5.45
N MET A 49 29.69 32.40 4.58
CA MET A 49 31.07 32.91 4.49
C MET A 49 31.10 34.38 4.05
N GLN A 50 30.27 34.75 3.08
CA GLN A 50 30.12 36.15 2.65
C GLN A 50 29.61 37.04 3.79
N ALA A 51 28.57 36.59 4.50
CA ALA A 51 27.96 37.36 5.58
C ALA A 51 28.84 37.47 6.85
N SER A 52 29.80 36.56 7.03
CA SER A 52 30.63 36.48 8.24
C SER A 52 32.07 36.99 8.05
N GLY A 53 32.36 37.70 6.94
CA GLY A 53 33.68 38.24 6.64
C GLY A 53 34.72 37.21 6.17
N ARG A 54 34.29 35.97 5.88
CA ARG A 54 35.14 34.86 5.39
C ARG A 54 35.13 34.74 3.87
N ALA A 55 34.81 35.82 3.16
CA ALA A 55 34.76 35.82 1.69
C ALA A 55 36.11 35.46 1.04
N HIS A 56 37.23 35.67 1.74
CA HIS A 56 38.57 35.27 1.29
C HIS A 56 38.74 33.75 1.15
N MET A 57 37.87 32.93 1.76
CA MET A 57 37.84 31.47 1.63
C MET A 57 37.04 30.98 0.41
N LEU A 58 36.62 31.90 -0.46
CA LEU A 58 35.96 31.59 -1.73
C LEU A 58 36.96 31.72 -2.89
N ASN A 59 36.81 30.84 -3.87
CA ASN A 59 37.47 30.99 -5.16
C ASN A 59 36.88 32.18 -5.94
N ALA A 60 37.58 32.64 -6.99
CA ALA A 60 37.11 33.74 -7.83
C ALA A 60 35.75 33.48 -8.50
N ASP A 61 35.40 32.21 -8.71
CA ASP A 61 34.11 31.77 -9.26
C ASP A 61 32.98 31.68 -8.21
N GLY A 62 33.28 32.04 -6.95
CA GLY A 62 32.35 31.98 -5.83
C GLY A 62 32.15 30.57 -5.23
N SER A 63 32.92 29.58 -5.68
CA SER A 63 32.95 28.25 -5.08
C SER A 63 33.81 28.20 -3.81
N ILE A 64 33.66 27.16 -3.00
CA ILE A 64 34.39 27.04 -1.73
C ILE A 64 35.85 26.68 -2.04
N ASN A 65 36.80 27.47 -1.56
CA ASN A 65 38.22 27.11 -1.62
C ASN A 65 38.52 26.08 -0.51
N LEU A 66 38.71 24.81 -0.89
CA LEU A 66 38.96 23.70 0.06
C LEU A 66 40.37 23.71 0.68
N GLU A 67 41.28 24.55 0.21
CA GLU A 67 42.60 24.75 0.83
C GLU A 67 42.52 25.70 2.03
N LEU A 68 41.57 26.65 1.99
CA LEU A 68 41.36 27.65 3.04
C LEU A 68 40.21 27.27 3.97
N PHE A 69 39.13 26.69 3.44
CA PHE A 69 37.95 26.31 4.18
C PHE A 69 38.08 24.89 4.76
N GLY A 70 38.29 24.82 6.06
CA GLY A 70 38.55 23.56 6.77
C GLY A 70 37.35 23.00 7.52
N TYR A 71 37.63 21.92 8.27
CA TYR A 71 36.65 21.32 9.18
C TYR A 71 36.24 22.28 10.32
N GLY A 72 37.18 23.08 10.84
CA GLY A 72 36.91 24.09 11.87
C GLY A 72 35.84 25.08 11.43
N ASP A 73 36.00 25.68 10.24
CA ASP A 73 35.02 26.62 9.67
C ASP A 73 33.66 25.98 9.45
N PHE A 74 33.62 24.71 9.05
CA PHE A 74 32.37 23.97 8.94
C PHE A 74 31.67 23.81 10.30
N THR A 75 32.40 23.53 11.37
CA THR A 75 31.79 23.45 12.71
C THR A 75 31.27 24.79 13.20
N GLU A 76 31.96 25.90 12.89
CA GLU A 76 31.46 27.25 13.16
C GLU A 76 30.18 27.57 12.38
N PHE A 77 30.12 27.17 11.11
CA PHE A 77 28.90 27.27 10.29
C PHE A 77 27.74 26.49 10.91
N VAL A 78 27.98 25.25 11.34
CA VAL A 78 26.96 24.42 12.01
C VAL A 78 26.47 25.08 13.29
N LEU A 79 27.38 25.60 14.11
CA LEU A 79 27.05 26.32 15.34
C LEU A 79 26.24 27.60 15.06
N HIS A 80 26.63 28.37 14.05
CA HIS A 80 25.91 29.57 13.63
C HIS A 80 24.49 29.22 13.18
N LYS A 81 24.31 28.18 12.35
CA LYS A 81 22.98 27.75 11.90
C LYS A 81 22.13 27.24 13.06
N TYR A 82 22.73 26.53 14.01
CA TYR A 82 22.03 26.09 15.22
C TYR A 82 21.54 27.28 16.05
N LYS A 83 22.44 28.23 16.39
CA LYS A 83 22.12 29.37 17.26
C LYS A 83 21.17 30.39 16.61
N ASN A 84 21.39 30.70 15.34
CA ASN A 84 20.82 31.91 14.74
C ASN A 84 19.73 31.62 13.70
N SER A 85 19.67 30.40 13.15
CA SER A 85 18.74 30.06 12.07
C SER A 85 17.62 29.10 12.49
N GLY A 86 17.66 28.57 13.72
CA GLY A 86 16.63 27.64 14.23
C GLY A 86 16.41 26.41 13.36
N VAL A 87 17.44 25.97 12.62
CA VAL A 87 17.30 24.86 11.67
C VAL A 87 17.28 23.51 12.37
N THR A 88 16.53 22.56 11.81
CA THR A 88 16.46 21.20 12.37
C THR A 88 17.80 20.47 12.29
N LEU A 89 18.01 19.50 13.20
CA LEU A 89 19.16 18.59 13.15
C LEU A 89 19.28 17.86 11.79
N SER A 90 18.15 17.54 11.15
CA SER A 90 18.14 16.92 9.83
C SER A 90 18.70 17.87 8.75
N THR A 91 18.39 19.16 8.84
CA THR A 91 18.92 20.19 7.93
C THR A 91 20.43 20.33 8.12
N LEU A 92 20.90 20.41 9.37
CA LEU A 92 22.34 20.43 9.69
C LEU A 92 23.05 19.21 9.12
N SER A 93 22.43 18.02 9.22
CA SER A 93 23.03 16.77 8.71
C SER A 93 23.08 16.79 7.18
N GLY A 94 22.11 17.46 6.55
CA GLY A 94 22.09 17.75 5.12
C GLY A 94 23.28 18.60 4.68
N TYR A 95 23.65 19.64 5.44
CA TYR A 95 24.84 20.45 5.12
C TYR A 95 26.13 19.64 5.19
N ARG A 96 26.31 18.79 6.22
CA ARG A 96 27.45 17.87 6.30
C ARG A 96 27.52 16.96 5.08
N SER A 97 26.38 16.40 4.66
CA SER A 97 26.31 15.52 3.48
C SER A 97 26.61 16.26 2.18
N ALA A 98 26.12 17.49 2.04
CA ALA A 98 26.37 18.35 0.89
C ALA A 98 27.84 18.70 0.76
N LEU A 99 28.49 19.06 1.86
CA LEU A 99 29.91 19.37 1.86
C LEU A 99 30.76 18.12 1.59
N LYS A 100 30.41 16.96 2.18
CA LYS A 100 31.07 15.68 1.84
C LYS A 100 30.99 15.38 0.34
N ASP A 101 29.84 15.58 -0.28
CA ASP A 101 29.68 15.41 -1.73
C ASP A 101 30.52 16.42 -2.52
N TYR A 102 30.62 17.66 -2.05
CA TYR A 102 31.47 18.69 -2.65
C TYR A 102 32.97 18.31 -2.63
N TYR A 103 33.50 17.86 -1.49
CA TYR A 103 34.87 17.32 -1.39
C TYR A 103 35.11 16.18 -2.40
N ASN A 104 34.16 15.23 -2.47
CA ASN A 104 34.23 14.11 -3.41
C ASN A 104 34.21 14.57 -4.88
N LYS A 105 33.44 15.61 -5.21
CA LYS A 105 33.38 16.16 -6.58
C LYS A 105 34.68 16.85 -6.99
N GLN A 106 35.36 17.47 -6.04
CA GLN A 106 36.68 18.10 -6.26
C GLN A 106 37.84 17.10 -6.17
N ASN A 107 37.56 15.81 -5.92
CA ASN A 107 38.57 14.77 -5.66
C ASN A 107 39.54 15.13 -4.52
N VAL A 108 39.06 15.89 -3.53
CA VAL A 108 39.84 16.26 -2.33
C VAL A 108 39.50 15.30 -1.19
N PRO A 109 40.50 14.71 -0.50
CA PRO A 109 40.26 13.85 0.65
C PRO A 109 39.45 14.56 1.74
N LEU A 110 38.45 13.87 2.27
CA LEU A 110 37.62 14.42 3.34
C LEU A 110 38.42 14.49 4.65
N PRO A 111 38.45 15.63 5.36
CA PRO A 111 39.17 15.75 6.63
C PRO A 111 38.63 14.78 7.70
N ASN A 112 39.53 14.20 8.50
CA ASN A 112 39.21 13.17 9.51
C ASN A 112 38.09 13.58 10.49
N GLY A 113 38.03 14.87 10.87
CA GLY A 113 37.01 15.42 11.75
C GLY A 113 35.56 15.20 11.25
N PHE A 114 35.35 15.13 9.94
CA PHE A 114 34.03 14.83 9.37
C PHE A 114 33.56 13.39 9.59
N GLY A 115 34.44 12.47 10.00
CA GLY A 115 34.11 11.08 10.33
C GLY A 115 33.80 10.91 11.82
N THR A 116 34.72 11.36 12.67
CA THR A 116 34.70 11.15 14.13
C THR A 116 34.01 12.29 14.87
N ASP A 117 34.63 13.46 14.94
CA ASP A 117 34.20 14.59 15.76
C ASP A 117 32.82 15.13 15.35
N ALA A 118 32.55 15.23 14.05
CA ALA A 118 31.23 15.63 13.55
C ALA A 118 30.12 14.67 14.00
N THR A 119 30.43 13.42 14.32
CA THR A 119 29.44 12.50 14.89
C THR A 119 29.14 12.86 16.34
N VAL A 120 30.16 13.22 17.12
CA VAL A 120 30.04 13.67 18.52
C VAL A 120 29.25 14.99 18.60
N ILE A 121 29.59 16.00 17.79
CA ILE A 121 28.88 17.29 17.76
C ILE A 121 27.38 17.08 17.51
N TYR A 122 27.02 16.27 16.52
CA TYR A 122 25.61 16.04 16.18
C TYR A 122 24.87 15.21 17.23
N GLN A 123 25.57 14.35 17.99
CA GLN A 123 25.00 13.71 19.17
C GLN A 123 24.74 14.73 20.29
N GLY A 124 25.66 15.68 20.51
CA GLY A 124 25.48 16.79 21.45
C GLY A 124 24.26 17.65 21.11
N ILE A 125 24.16 18.11 19.87
CA ILE A 125 22.99 18.88 19.37
C ILE A 125 21.70 18.09 19.57
N ARG A 126 21.71 16.77 19.29
CA ARG A 126 20.52 15.92 19.49
C ARG A 126 20.08 15.87 20.94
N ARG A 127 21.02 15.77 21.89
CA ARG A 127 20.72 15.77 23.33
C ARG A 127 20.17 17.12 23.79
N LEU A 128 20.76 18.24 23.33
CA LEU A 128 20.25 19.58 23.62
C LEU A 128 18.81 19.76 23.13
N CYS A 129 18.53 19.44 21.87
CA CYS A 129 17.16 19.49 21.34
C CYS A 129 16.20 18.58 22.11
N ALA A 130 16.66 17.41 22.57
CA ALA A 130 15.83 16.52 23.38
C ALA A 130 15.49 17.15 24.74
N SER A 131 16.46 17.76 25.42
CA SER A 131 16.25 18.49 26.67
C SER A 131 15.33 19.70 26.49
N GLU A 132 15.51 20.48 25.43
CA GLU A 132 14.64 21.61 25.09
C GLU A 132 13.22 21.15 24.76
N THR A 133 13.06 20.00 24.10
CA THR A 133 11.74 19.41 23.84
C THR A 133 11.08 18.95 25.13
N GLN A 134 11.83 18.30 26.02
CA GLN A 134 11.36 17.86 27.34
C GLN A 134 10.93 19.04 28.21
N ALA A 135 11.65 20.16 28.13
CA ALA A 135 11.31 21.40 28.81
C ALA A 135 10.17 22.19 28.14
N GLY A 136 9.65 21.72 26.99
CA GLY A 136 8.61 22.40 26.23
C GLY A 136 9.07 23.65 25.47
N ALA A 137 10.38 23.93 25.46
CA ALA A 137 10.97 25.09 24.78
C ALA A 137 10.91 24.97 23.26
N ILE A 138 10.98 23.74 22.73
CA ILE A 138 10.79 23.46 21.29
C ILE A 138 9.80 22.32 21.07
N LYS A 139 9.09 22.35 19.93
CA LYS A 139 8.17 21.27 19.54
C LYS A 139 8.93 20.14 18.86
N SER A 140 8.49 18.88 19.07
CA SER A 140 9.08 17.72 18.41
C SER A 140 9.08 17.89 16.88
N GLY A 141 10.25 17.82 16.25
CA GLY A 141 10.44 18.18 14.84
C GLY A 141 10.02 17.11 13.81
N THR A 142 9.61 15.92 14.24
CA THR A 142 9.27 14.83 13.32
C THR A 142 7.77 14.75 13.05
N LYS A 143 7.40 14.67 11.76
CA LYS A 143 6.03 14.34 11.35
C LYS A 143 5.57 13.03 12.01
N GLN A 144 4.38 13.04 12.59
CA GLN A 144 3.85 11.92 13.38
C GLN A 144 3.27 10.84 12.47
N PRO A 145 3.16 9.57 12.92
CA PRO A 145 2.35 8.58 12.24
C PRO A 145 0.90 9.06 12.13
N LEU A 146 0.29 8.96 10.95
CA LEU A 146 -1.13 9.23 10.79
C LEU A 146 -1.91 8.06 11.42
N ARG A 147 -2.77 8.34 12.40
CA ARG A 147 -3.58 7.29 13.02
C ARG A 147 -4.63 6.77 12.03
N HIS A 148 -5.04 5.51 12.18
CA HIS A 148 -5.98 4.89 11.24
C HIS A 148 -7.29 5.66 11.12
N HIS A 149 -7.91 6.07 12.24
CA HIS A 149 -9.15 6.87 12.21
C HIS A 149 -8.97 8.20 11.45
N GLN A 150 -7.84 8.90 11.64
CA GLN A 150 -7.51 10.12 10.89
C GLN A 150 -7.34 9.86 9.40
N TYR A 151 -6.77 8.70 9.03
CA TYR A 151 -6.71 8.26 7.64
C TYR A 151 -8.12 8.06 7.05
N LEU A 152 -9.06 7.46 7.79
CA LEU A 152 -10.45 7.30 7.35
C LEU A 152 -11.11 8.67 7.10
N GLU A 153 -10.96 9.61 8.03
CA GLU A 153 -11.50 10.97 7.92
C GLU A 153 -10.94 11.70 6.69
N LEU A 154 -9.63 11.61 6.44
CA LEU A 154 -9.02 12.21 5.26
C LEU A 154 -9.48 11.54 3.96
N CYS A 155 -9.66 10.22 3.95
CA CYS A 155 -10.16 9.51 2.78
C CYS A 155 -11.58 9.96 2.43
N LYS A 156 -12.48 10.01 3.41
CA LYS A 156 -13.84 10.55 3.26
C LYS A 156 -13.82 11.99 2.73
N ALA A 157 -13.06 12.88 3.36
CA ALA A 157 -12.98 14.28 2.94
C ALA A 157 -12.34 14.47 1.55
N SER A 158 -11.44 13.57 1.14
CA SER A 158 -10.79 13.66 -0.17
C SER A 158 -11.70 13.31 -1.35
N LEU A 159 -12.80 12.57 -1.14
CA LEU A 159 -13.80 12.27 -2.18
C LEU A 159 -14.51 13.54 -2.68
N SER A 160 -14.60 14.57 -1.84
CA SER A 160 -15.20 15.86 -2.22
C SER A 160 -14.25 16.75 -3.06
N LYS A 161 -13.02 16.31 -3.34
CA LYS A 161 -12.06 17.08 -4.15
C LYS A 161 -12.42 16.99 -5.63
N MET A 162 -12.57 18.16 -6.25
CA MET A 162 -12.86 18.30 -7.69
C MET A 162 -11.57 18.27 -8.51
N ASP A 163 -10.74 17.25 -8.32
CA ASP A 163 -9.45 17.07 -9.01
C ASP A 163 -9.34 15.75 -9.79
N ALA A 164 -10.49 15.27 -10.28
CA ALA A 164 -10.64 14.03 -11.04
C ALA A 164 -10.11 12.79 -10.29
N GLY A 165 -10.30 12.75 -8.97
CA GLY A 165 -9.87 11.65 -8.11
C GLY A 165 -8.38 11.62 -7.76
N PHE A 166 -7.58 12.60 -8.23
CA PHE A 166 -6.13 12.61 -8.03
C PHE A 166 -5.73 12.56 -6.55
N THR A 167 -6.25 13.48 -5.73
CA THR A 167 -5.86 13.56 -4.31
C THR A 167 -6.30 12.30 -3.56
N HIS A 168 -7.49 11.78 -3.86
CA HIS A 168 -8.04 10.59 -3.24
C HIS A 168 -7.21 9.34 -3.55
N LEU A 169 -6.95 9.05 -4.83
CA LEU A 169 -6.12 7.91 -5.23
C LEU A 169 -4.71 8.02 -4.65
N PHE A 170 -4.05 9.17 -4.76
CA PHE A 170 -2.69 9.32 -4.27
C PHE A 170 -2.60 9.06 -2.76
N LEU A 171 -3.60 9.52 -1.98
CA LEU A 171 -3.71 9.28 -0.55
C LEU A 171 -3.85 7.79 -0.22
N VAL A 172 -4.87 7.14 -0.79
CA VAL A 172 -5.22 5.73 -0.52
C VAL A 172 -4.11 4.80 -1.01
N LEU A 173 -3.56 5.05 -2.19
CA LEU A 173 -2.49 4.25 -2.79
C LEU A 173 -1.18 4.37 -2.00
N SER A 174 -0.84 5.58 -1.51
CA SER A 174 0.35 5.77 -0.67
C SER A 174 0.27 5.03 0.66
N TRP A 175 -0.94 4.96 1.24
CA TRP A 175 -1.20 4.19 2.46
C TRP A 175 -1.05 2.68 2.19
N ASN A 176 -1.80 2.16 1.21
CA ASN A 176 -1.83 0.74 0.88
C ASN A 176 -0.45 0.21 0.43
N LEU A 177 0.29 0.97 -0.38
CA LEU A 177 1.65 0.57 -0.81
C LEU A 177 2.72 0.80 0.25
N MET A 178 2.40 1.46 1.36
CA MET A 178 3.32 1.80 2.44
C MET A 178 4.62 2.43 1.91
N CYS A 179 4.49 3.31 0.91
CA CYS A 179 5.62 3.84 0.17
C CYS A 179 5.78 5.35 0.38
N ARG A 180 6.90 5.91 -0.08
CA ARG A 180 7.11 7.37 0.01
C ARG A 180 6.28 8.02 -1.10
N SER A 181 5.83 9.25 -0.89
CA SER A 181 5.12 10.01 -1.93
C SER A 181 5.88 10.12 -3.25
N ARG A 182 7.22 10.13 -3.22
CA ARG A 182 8.03 10.05 -4.44
C ARG A 182 7.82 8.73 -5.19
N SER A 183 7.76 7.61 -4.48
CA SER A 183 7.51 6.30 -5.07
C SER A 183 6.11 6.26 -5.69
N THR A 184 5.08 6.72 -4.97
CA THR A 184 3.71 6.83 -5.49
C THR A 184 3.66 7.67 -6.78
N ALA A 185 4.33 8.83 -6.79
CA ALA A 185 4.36 9.72 -7.94
C ALA A 185 5.08 9.15 -9.18
N THR A 186 5.91 8.11 -9.01
CA THR A 186 6.66 7.46 -10.10
C THR A 186 6.03 6.14 -10.56
N ILE A 187 4.87 5.77 -10.03
CA ILE A 187 4.14 4.59 -10.52
C ILE A 187 3.74 4.85 -11.97
N ARG A 188 3.94 3.84 -12.81
CA ARG A 188 3.49 3.80 -14.19
C ARG A 188 2.37 2.76 -14.33
N ILE A 189 1.55 2.90 -15.36
CA ILE A 189 0.48 1.95 -15.68
C ILE A 189 1.05 0.55 -15.89
N ASP A 190 2.19 0.45 -16.58
CA ASP A 190 2.90 -0.81 -16.81
C ASP A 190 3.55 -1.43 -15.55
N HIS A 191 3.48 -0.76 -14.40
CA HIS A 191 3.90 -1.34 -13.12
C HIS A 191 2.76 -2.07 -12.39
N ILE A 192 1.52 -1.95 -12.88
CA ILE A 192 0.33 -2.52 -12.24
C ILE A 192 -0.03 -3.83 -12.94
N SER A 193 -0.15 -4.91 -12.17
CA SER A 193 -0.52 -6.24 -12.64
C SER A 193 -1.79 -6.74 -11.97
N ASP A 194 -2.46 -7.67 -12.64
CA ASP A 194 -3.51 -8.50 -12.04
C ASP A 194 -2.84 -9.68 -11.34
N GLU A 195 -3.08 -9.81 -10.04
CA GLU A 195 -2.53 -10.87 -9.18
C GLU A 195 -3.66 -11.77 -8.62
N GLY A 196 -4.78 -11.89 -9.34
CA GLY A 196 -5.93 -12.70 -8.96
C GLY A 196 -6.90 -11.92 -8.08
N ASP A 197 -6.81 -12.07 -6.76
CA ASP A 197 -7.70 -11.39 -5.79
C ASP A 197 -7.16 -10.01 -5.35
N ALA A 198 -6.05 -9.56 -5.96
CA ALA A 198 -5.38 -8.31 -5.66
C ALA A 198 -4.81 -7.66 -6.94
N LEU A 199 -4.43 -6.39 -6.82
CA LEU A 199 -3.54 -5.74 -7.80
C LEU A 199 -2.09 -5.84 -7.31
N GLY A 200 -1.16 -6.14 -8.21
CA GLY A 200 0.27 -6.06 -7.96
C GLY A 200 0.81 -4.69 -8.37
N VAL A 201 1.66 -4.07 -7.55
CA VAL A 201 2.41 -2.86 -7.94
C VAL A 201 3.91 -3.08 -7.76
N MET A 202 4.65 -3.10 -8.87
CA MET A 202 6.10 -3.28 -8.86
C MET A 202 6.86 -1.94 -8.79
N PHE A 203 7.93 -1.91 -8.01
CA PHE A 203 8.87 -0.79 -7.96
C PHE A 203 10.24 -1.23 -8.47
N PHE A 204 10.71 -0.60 -9.54
CA PHE A 204 12.04 -0.86 -10.13
C PHE A 204 13.17 -0.08 -9.43
N LYS A 205 12.81 0.90 -8.59
CA LYS A 205 13.75 1.71 -7.83
C LYS A 205 13.14 2.09 -6.49
N SER A 206 13.90 1.91 -5.42
CA SER A 206 13.50 2.31 -4.07
C SER A 206 14.64 3.01 -3.35
N LYS A 207 14.38 3.72 -2.23
CA LYS A 207 15.45 4.44 -1.51
C LYS A 207 16.60 3.50 -1.10
N THR A 208 16.28 2.27 -0.74
CA THR A 208 17.23 1.24 -0.29
C THR A 208 17.74 0.37 -1.44
N ASP A 209 17.18 0.52 -2.64
CA ASP A 209 17.64 -0.11 -3.87
C ASP A 209 17.62 0.91 -5.02
N GLN A 210 18.63 1.78 -5.04
CA GLN A 210 18.76 2.81 -6.07
C GLN A 210 19.27 2.24 -7.40
N GLY A 211 19.93 1.08 -7.37
CA GLY A 211 20.44 0.37 -8.54
C GLY A 211 19.41 -0.55 -9.22
N GLY A 212 18.29 -0.85 -8.54
CA GLY A 212 17.26 -1.76 -9.05
C GLY A 212 17.75 -3.20 -9.16
N THR A 213 18.71 -3.58 -8.30
CA THR A 213 19.37 -4.89 -8.33
C THR A 213 18.67 -5.92 -7.45
N LYS A 214 17.76 -5.49 -6.56
CA LYS A 214 16.94 -6.42 -5.77
C LYS A 214 15.82 -7.00 -6.63
N ARG A 215 15.26 -8.13 -6.19
CA ARG A 215 14.10 -8.77 -6.83
C ARG A 215 12.94 -7.77 -6.94
N ARG A 216 12.21 -7.87 -8.05
CA ARG A 216 11.12 -6.97 -8.44
C ARG A 216 9.81 -7.52 -7.94
N ASP A 217 9.69 -7.64 -6.63
CA ASP A 217 8.54 -8.27 -6.02
C ASP A 217 7.35 -7.28 -5.98
N PRO A 218 6.13 -7.72 -6.34
CA PRO A 218 4.97 -6.85 -6.33
C PRO A 218 4.53 -6.55 -4.90
N LYS A 219 3.96 -5.36 -4.70
CA LYS A 219 3.17 -5.07 -3.51
C LYS A 219 1.70 -5.31 -3.82
N HIS A 220 1.10 -6.26 -3.13
CA HIS A 220 -0.30 -6.62 -3.31
C HIS A 220 -1.21 -5.57 -2.68
N VAL A 221 -2.19 -5.09 -3.44
CA VAL A 221 -3.17 -4.07 -3.07
C VAL A 221 -4.56 -4.67 -3.22
N TYR A 222 -5.32 -4.68 -2.13
CA TYR A 222 -6.63 -5.32 -2.06
C TYR A 222 -7.77 -4.31 -2.13
N ALA A 223 -8.93 -4.78 -2.60
CA ALA A 223 -10.18 -4.06 -2.40
C ALA A 223 -10.64 -4.19 -0.94
N ASN A 224 -11.39 -3.19 -0.47
CA ASN A 224 -12.18 -3.29 0.75
C ASN A 224 -13.64 -2.97 0.40
N PRO A 225 -14.44 -3.97 0.00
CA PRO A 225 -15.83 -3.76 -0.42
C PRO A 225 -16.74 -3.33 0.74
N MET A 226 -16.31 -3.51 1.99
CA MET A 226 -17.07 -3.07 3.17
C MET A 226 -16.85 -1.59 3.48
N GLN A 227 -15.76 -1.00 2.98
CA GLN A 227 -15.38 0.37 3.28
C GLN A 227 -14.90 1.10 2.01
N PRO A 228 -15.85 1.58 1.17
CA PRO A 228 -15.54 2.13 -0.14
C PRO A 228 -14.62 3.35 -0.08
N GLU A 229 -14.66 4.15 0.99
CA GLU A 229 -13.84 5.37 1.10
C GLU A 229 -12.35 5.07 1.18
N THR A 230 -11.96 3.87 1.60
CA THR A 230 -10.56 3.45 1.70
C THR A 230 -10.19 2.36 0.71
N CYS A 231 -11.14 1.90 -0.12
CA CYS A 231 -10.93 0.83 -1.08
C CYS A 231 -9.98 1.30 -2.19
N CYS A 232 -8.77 0.75 -2.23
CA CYS A 232 -7.74 1.21 -3.16
C CYS A 232 -8.06 0.91 -4.62
N ILE A 233 -8.69 -0.24 -4.89
CA ILE A 233 -9.13 -0.63 -6.24
C ILE A 233 -10.25 0.31 -6.73
N LEU A 234 -11.20 0.66 -5.84
CA LEU A 234 -12.23 1.66 -6.15
C LEU A 234 -11.62 3.03 -6.41
N ALA A 235 -10.69 3.49 -5.56
CA ALA A 235 -10.01 4.77 -5.74
C ALA A 235 -9.26 4.84 -7.08
N LEU A 236 -8.63 3.73 -7.50
CA LEU A 236 -7.98 3.63 -8.81
C LEU A 236 -9.01 3.71 -9.93
N ALA A 237 -10.12 2.98 -9.80
CA ALA A 237 -11.19 2.97 -10.79
C ALA A 237 -11.81 4.35 -10.99
N VAL A 238 -12.09 5.08 -9.91
CA VAL A 238 -12.61 6.45 -9.95
C VAL A 238 -11.65 7.37 -10.69
N TYR A 239 -10.35 7.30 -10.38
CA TYR A 239 -9.33 8.10 -11.04
C TYR A 239 -9.26 7.79 -12.54
N LEU A 240 -9.14 6.52 -12.93
CA LEU A 240 -9.01 6.15 -14.34
C LEU A 240 -10.27 6.51 -15.15
N ALA A 241 -11.46 6.30 -14.59
CA ALA A 241 -12.73 6.64 -15.25
C ALA A 241 -12.91 8.17 -15.41
N CYS A 242 -12.32 8.97 -14.52
CA CYS A 242 -12.30 10.43 -14.65
C CYS A 242 -11.22 10.96 -15.60
N ASN A 243 -10.32 10.09 -16.07
CA ASN A 243 -9.21 10.46 -16.96
C ASN A 243 -9.15 9.48 -18.17
N PRO A 244 -10.20 9.41 -19.02
CA PRO A 244 -10.30 8.41 -20.09
C PRO A 244 -9.24 8.55 -21.19
N GLU A 245 -8.61 9.74 -21.30
CA GLU A 245 -7.51 10.01 -22.22
C GLU A 245 -6.16 9.43 -21.77
N HIS A 246 -6.10 8.87 -20.56
CA HIS A 246 -4.92 8.19 -20.04
C HIS A 246 -4.69 6.88 -20.81
N ASP A 247 -3.48 6.66 -21.30
CA ASP A 247 -3.14 5.53 -22.17
C ASP A 247 -2.04 4.64 -21.56
N SER A 248 -0.87 5.21 -21.30
CA SER A 248 0.35 4.51 -20.96
C SER A 248 1.31 5.44 -20.21
N GLY A 249 2.37 4.88 -19.65
CA GLY A 249 3.35 5.68 -18.92
C GLY A 249 2.92 6.01 -17.49
N SER A 250 3.24 7.21 -17.01
CA SER A 250 3.05 7.57 -15.59
C SER A 250 1.58 7.54 -15.19
N LEU A 251 1.24 6.82 -14.10
CA LEU A 251 -0.11 6.78 -13.53
C LEU A 251 -0.62 8.19 -13.21
N PHE A 252 0.28 9.08 -12.78
CA PHE A 252 -0.02 10.50 -12.59
C PHE A 252 0.78 11.33 -13.62
N PRO A 253 0.16 11.74 -14.75
CA PRO A 253 0.84 12.52 -15.78
C PRO A 253 1.27 13.91 -15.30
N GLY A 254 2.34 14.45 -15.90
CA GLY A 254 2.83 15.81 -15.64
C GLY A 254 3.94 15.90 -14.58
N ALA A 255 4.52 17.08 -14.43
CA ALA A 255 5.64 17.31 -13.52
C ALA A 255 5.19 17.58 -12.07
N ALA A 256 6.08 17.30 -11.11
CA ALA A 256 5.92 17.66 -9.71
C ALA A 256 4.64 17.12 -9.00
N GLN A 257 4.14 15.95 -9.42
CA GLN A 257 2.93 15.34 -8.82
C GLN A 257 3.05 15.11 -7.30
N ARG A 258 4.26 14.80 -6.81
CA ARG A 258 4.55 14.72 -5.37
C ARG A 258 4.25 16.03 -4.64
N ASP A 259 4.59 17.17 -5.24
CA ASP A 259 4.43 18.49 -4.64
C ASP A 259 2.98 18.96 -4.78
N ARG A 260 2.31 18.63 -5.91
CA ARG A 260 0.86 18.76 -6.06
C ARG A 260 0.11 18.05 -4.94
N PHE A 261 0.39 16.76 -4.73
CA PHE A 261 -0.21 16.00 -3.63
C PHE A 261 0.14 16.58 -2.26
N GLY A 262 1.39 17.01 -2.04
CA GLY A 262 1.80 17.65 -0.78
C GLY A 262 0.96 18.88 -0.43
N ARG A 263 0.67 19.73 -1.42
CA ARG A 263 -0.23 20.90 -1.25
C ARG A 263 -1.67 20.48 -0.98
N SER A 264 -2.22 19.56 -1.77
CA SER A 264 -3.59 19.05 -1.58
C SER A 264 -3.77 18.42 -0.20
N LEU A 265 -2.82 17.59 0.24
CA LEU A 265 -2.83 16.95 1.55
C LEU A 265 -2.74 17.99 2.67
N SER A 266 -1.89 19.02 2.54
CA SER A 266 -1.79 20.07 3.54
C SER A 266 -3.11 20.84 3.70
N GLN A 267 -3.78 21.14 2.59
CA GLN A 267 -5.10 21.78 2.63
C GLN A 267 -6.15 20.86 3.27
N LEU A 268 -6.17 19.59 2.86
CA LEU A 268 -7.12 18.60 3.37
C LEU A 268 -6.97 18.42 4.88
N VAL A 269 -5.75 18.23 5.37
CA VAL A 269 -5.46 18.10 6.81
C VAL A 269 -5.82 19.39 7.54
N GLY A 270 -5.51 20.57 6.97
CA GLY A 270 -5.84 21.84 7.60
C GLY A 270 -7.33 22.03 7.87
N VAL A 271 -8.19 21.48 7.00
CA VAL A 271 -9.65 21.55 7.12
C VAL A 271 -10.19 20.40 7.99
N THR A 272 -9.83 19.16 7.67
CA THR A 272 -10.41 17.97 8.30
C THR A 272 -9.81 17.67 9.67
N LEU A 273 -8.52 17.95 9.86
CA LEU A 273 -7.75 17.61 11.05
C LEU A 273 -6.92 18.82 11.54
N PRO A 274 -7.54 19.94 11.92
CA PRO A 274 -6.84 21.20 12.20
C PRO A 274 -5.78 21.07 13.30
N ALA A 275 -6.06 20.27 14.34
CA ALA A 275 -5.09 19.98 15.41
C ALA A 275 -3.84 19.24 14.92
N ALA A 276 -3.95 18.48 13.82
CA ALA A 276 -2.87 17.69 13.24
C ALA A 276 -2.13 18.40 12.10
N ALA A 277 -2.57 19.59 11.67
CA ALA A 277 -2.05 20.30 10.49
C ALA A 277 -0.52 20.49 10.48
N LYS A 278 0.07 20.76 11.65
CA LYS A 278 1.53 20.96 11.77
C LYS A 278 2.31 19.64 11.82
N VAL A 279 1.70 18.56 12.29
CA VAL A 279 2.39 17.28 12.56
C VAL A 279 2.16 16.22 11.47
N VAL A 280 1.10 16.34 10.68
CA VAL A 280 0.81 15.47 9.54
C VAL A 280 1.40 16.07 8.25
N GLY A 281 1.64 15.20 7.29
CA GLY A 281 2.27 15.47 5.99
C GLY A 281 2.53 14.17 5.26
N THR A 282 3.09 14.21 4.05
CA THR A 282 3.20 13.02 3.17
C THR A 282 3.93 11.83 3.79
N HIS A 283 4.92 12.06 4.66
CA HIS A 283 5.62 11.00 5.39
C HIS A 283 4.77 10.28 6.44
N SER A 284 3.73 10.93 6.94
CA SER A 284 2.84 10.44 8.00
C SER A 284 2.02 9.25 7.54
N LEU A 285 1.71 9.17 6.23
CA LEU A 285 0.96 8.07 5.62
C LEU A 285 1.70 6.74 5.77
N ARG A 286 2.95 6.68 5.27
CA ARG A 286 3.76 5.47 5.39
C ARG A 286 4.06 5.10 6.84
N LYS A 287 4.31 6.09 7.70
CA LYS A 287 4.50 5.84 9.14
C LYS A 287 3.24 5.26 9.78
N GLY A 288 2.10 5.86 9.48
CA GLY A 288 0.78 5.44 9.96
C GLY A 288 0.42 4.03 9.52
N ALA A 289 0.53 3.75 8.21
CA ALA A 289 0.26 2.43 7.65
C ALA A 289 1.16 1.35 8.26
N ALA A 290 2.45 1.64 8.46
CA ALA A 290 3.37 0.71 9.12
C ALA A 290 2.99 0.45 10.57
N THR A 291 2.72 1.51 11.34
CA THR A 291 2.27 1.39 12.73
C THR A 291 0.94 0.64 12.84
N TYR A 292 0.01 0.87 11.91
CA TYR A 292 -1.28 0.18 11.88
C TYR A 292 -1.12 -1.32 11.56
N ALA A 293 -0.29 -1.67 10.58
CA ALA A 293 -0.02 -3.07 10.25
C ALA A 293 0.60 -3.84 11.43
N ILE A 294 1.58 -3.25 12.11
CA ILE A 294 2.30 -3.92 13.22
C ILE A 294 1.48 -3.92 14.51
N GLY A 295 0.90 -2.77 14.87
CA GLY A 295 0.34 -2.53 16.20
C GLY A 295 -1.18 -2.55 16.25
N GLY A 296 -1.86 -2.78 15.12
CA GLY A 296 -3.33 -2.83 15.07
C GLY A 296 -3.93 -4.10 15.67
N SER A 297 -3.13 -5.16 15.83
CA SER A 297 -3.54 -6.44 16.39
C SER A 297 -2.34 -7.21 16.93
N THR A 298 -2.55 -8.08 17.93
CA THR A 298 -1.57 -9.07 18.39
C THR A 298 -1.34 -10.18 17.36
N SER A 299 -2.24 -10.32 16.39
CA SER A 299 -2.16 -11.28 15.27
C SER A 299 -1.72 -10.61 13.96
N GLY A 300 -1.05 -9.45 14.05
CA GLY A 300 -0.60 -8.69 12.88
C GLY A 300 0.52 -9.40 12.10
N PRO A 301 0.86 -8.90 10.90
CA PRO A 301 1.94 -9.46 10.09
C PRO A 301 3.30 -9.30 10.76
N SER A 302 4.25 -10.15 10.36
CA SER A 302 5.64 -10.04 10.79
C SER A 302 6.21 -8.64 10.51
N ILE A 303 6.93 -8.10 11.49
CA ILE A 303 7.67 -6.84 11.36
C ILE A 303 8.62 -6.86 10.16
N VAL A 304 9.18 -8.03 9.82
CA VAL A 304 10.09 -8.17 8.68
C VAL A 304 9.34 -7.90 7.36
N ASN A 305 8.16 -8.49 7.17
CA ASN A 305 7.35 -8.29 5.98
C ASN A 305 6.89 -6.83 5.86
N VAL A 306 6.53 -6.21 6.99
CA VAL A 306 6.22 -4.77 7.04
C VAL A 306 7.43 -3.91 6.65
N CYS A 307 8.64 -4.25 7.13
CA CYS A 307 9.86 -3.52 6.81
C CYS A 307 10.25 -3.67 5.32
N ILE A 308 10.17 -4.88 4.78
CA ILE A 308 10.40 -5.17 3.36
C ILE A 308 9.41 -4.36 2.51
N ARG A 309 8.10 -4.44 2.81
CA ARG A 309 7.07 -3.66 2.11
C ARG A 309 7.30 -2.16 2.25
N CYS A 310 7.76 -1.66 3.40
CA CYS A 310 8.11 -0.25 3.58
C CYS A 310 9.35 0.23 2.81
N GLY A 311 10.13 -0.69 2.25
CA GLY A 311 11.46 -0.44 1.69
C GLY A 311 12.40 0.11 2.76
N TRP A 312 12.41 -0.53 3.93
CA TRP A 312 13.33 -0.28 5.03
C TRP A 312 14.42 -1.35 5.04
N SER A 313 15.61 -0.99 5.52
CA SER A 313 16.63 -2.00 5.76
C SER A 313 16.25 -2.81 6.99
N ILE A 314 16.42 -4.12 6.92
CA ILE A 314 16.23 -5.05 8.04
C ILE A 314 17.57 -5.45 8.67
N GLY A 315 18.66 -4.76 8.30
CA GLY A 315 20.02 -5.02 8.78
C GLY A 315 20.76 -6.03 7.89
N SER A 316 22.09 -5.92 7.88
CA SER A 316 22.95 -6.67 6.96
C SER A 316 22.91 -8.19 7.16
N VAL A 317 22.60 -8.65 8.38
CA VAL A 317 22.48 -10.07 8.69
C VAL A 317 21.15 -10.61 8.18
N VAL A 318 20.03 -9.98 8.58
CA VAL A 318 18.68 -10.46 8.22
C VAL A 318 18.45 -10.38 6.71
N GLU A 319 18.96 -9.35 6.03
CA GLU A 319 18.84 -9.21 4.56
C GLU A 319 19.46 -10.38 3.77
N ARG A 320 20.35 -11.19 4.37
CA ARG A 320 20.95 -12.37 3.72
C ARG A 320 20.12 -13.64 3.82
N TYR A 321 19.20 -13.71 4.77
CA TYR A 321 18.48 -14.94 5.10
C TYR A 321 16.97 -14.82 4.95
N VAL A 322 16.42 -13.62 5.16
CA VAL A 322 14.98 -13.38 5.08
C VAL A 322 14.69 -12.51 3.87
N HIS A 323 13.97 -13.10 2.92
CA HIS A 323 13.62 -12.47 1.67
C HIS A 323 12.12 -12.18 1.61
N TYR A 324 11.73 -11.41 0.61
CA TYR A 324 10.33 -11.26 0.27
C TYR A 324 9.69 -12.62 0.04
N ASP A 325 8.48 -12.79 0.58
CA ASP A 325 7.57 -13.87 0.27
C ASP A 325 6.19 -13.29 -0.07
N GLY A 326 5.53 -13.89 -1.06
CA GLY A 326 4.24 -13.41 -1.55
C GLY A 326 3.18 -13.42 -0.46
N ALA A 327 3.02 -14.53 0.27
CA ALA A 327 2.01 -14.70 1.31
C ALA A 327 2.13 -13.65 2.43
N GLY A 328 3.35 -13.33 2.83
CA GLY A 328 3.67 -12.30 3.81
C GLY A 328 3.27 -10.90 3.37
N ASP A 329 3.58 -10.53 2.12
CA ASP A 329 3.16 -9.23 1.57
C ASP A 329 1.64 -9.15 1.32
N GLN A 330 1.04 -10.25 0.87
CA GLN A 330 -0.40 -10.40 0.70
C GLN A 330 -1.14 -10.16 2.02
N PHE A 331 -0.68 -10.79 3.10
CA PHE A 331 -1.25 -10.59 4.44
C PHE A 331 -1.12 -9.13 4.90
N VAL A 332 0.07 -8.51 4.74
CA VAL A 332 0.25 -7.08 5.04
C VAL A 332 -0.69 -6.22 4.20
N GLY A 333 -0.84 -6.54 2.91
CA GLY A 333 -1.72 -5.85 1.96
C GLY A 333 -3.17 -5.84 2.42
N ARG A 334 -3.71 -7.00 2.84
CA ARG A 334 -5.07 -7.11 3.39
C ARG A 334 -5.25 -6.30 4.67
N VAL A 335 -4.27 -6.35 5.58
CA VAL A 335 -4.31 -5.56 6.81
C VAL A 335 -4.35 -4.07 6.51
N VAL A 336 -3.47 -3.54 5.66
CA VAL A 336 -3.46 -2.10 5.36
C VAL A 336 -4.62 -1.62 4.49
N ALA A 337 -5.29 -2.53 3.77
CA ALA A 337 -6.56 -2.27 3.12
C ALA A 337 -7.72 -2.08 4.13
N GLY A 338 -7.49 -2.39 5.41
CA GLY A 338 -8.45 -2.22 6.50
C GLY A 338 -9.48 -3.35 6.57
N LEU A 339 -9.15 -4.54 6.04
CA LEU A 339 -10.01 -5.71 6.14
C LEU A 339 -10.09 -6.21 7.60
N PRO A 340 -11.25 -6.74 8.05
CA PRO A 340 -11.49 -7.02 9.46
C PRO A 340 -10.79 -8.31 9.91
N LEU A 341 -9.58 -8.20 10.46
CA LEU A 341 -8.72 -9.34 10.84
C LEU A 341 -9.40 -10.36 11.78
N ALA A 342 -10.31 -9.91 12.64
CA ALA A 342 -11.03 -10.77 13.58
C ALA A 342 -12.36 -11.31 13.02
N SER A 343 -12.46 -11.53 11.70
CA SER A 343 -13.66 -11.99 11.02
C SER A 343 -13.32 -12.81 9.78
N ALA A 344 -14.19 -13.77 9.42
CA ALA A 344 -14.12 -14.49 8.15
C ALA A 344 -14.12 -13.54 6.94
N SER A 345 -14.76 -12.38 7.06
CA SER A 345 -14.76 -11.32 6.04
C SER A 345 -13.39 -10.73 5.74
N PHE A 346 -12.34 -11.06 6.52
CA PHE A 346 -10.96 -10.76 6.14
C PHE A 346 -10.57 -11.42 4.81
N ALA A 347 -11.17 -12.57 4.49
CA ALA A 347 -10.95 -13.32 3.25
C ALA A 347 -11.87 -12.88 2.10
N VAL A 348 -12.58 -11.75 2.23
CA VAL A 348 -13.44 -11.23 1.15
C VAL A 348 -12.64 -11.02 -0.14
N LEU A 349 -13.24 -11.36 -1.29
CA LEU A 349 -12.69 -11.11 -2.62
C LEU A 349 -13.04 -9.68 -3.09
N PRO A 350 -12.26 -9.11 -4.01
CA PRO A 350 -12.66 -7.85 -4.65
C PRO A 350 -13.96 -8.03 -5.44
N PRO A 351 -14.75 -6.95 -5.64
CA PRO A 351 -15.81 -6.96 -6.64
C PRO A 351 -15.27 -7.43 -7.98
N HIS A 352 -15.87 -8.47 -8.53
CA HIS A 352 -15.51 -9.04 -9.83
C HIS A 352 -16.75 -9.56 -10.56
N PHE A 353 -16.61 -9.74 -11.86
CA PHE A 353 -17.67 -10.29 -12.70
C PHE A 353 -17.72 -11.81 -12.60
N VAL A 354 -18.92 -12.38 -12.58
CA VAL A 354 -19.13 -13.83 -12.63
C VAL A 354 -18.55 -14.43 -13.91
N ALA A 355 -18.11 -15.69 -13.85
CA ALA A 355 -17.60 -16.37 -15.05
C ALA A 355 -18.67 -16.41 -16.15
N GLY A 356 -18.28 -16.05 -17.38
CA GLY A 356 -19.18 -16.03 -18.54
C GLY A 356 -19.93 -14.71 -18.77
N SER A 357 -19.86 -13.71 -17.88
CA SER A 357 -20.48 -12.39 -18.11
C SER A 357 -19.56 -11.41 -18.86
N SER A 358 -18.73 -11.91 -19.79
CA SER A 358 -17.63 -11.14 -20.40
C SER A 358 -18.10 -10.04 -21.33
N ASP A 359 -19.20 -10.21 -22.04
CA ASP A 359 -19.51 -9.35 -23.19
C ASP A 359 -19.97 -7.95 -22.78
N ALA A 360 -20.90 -7.87 -21.82
CA ALA A 360 -21.36 -6.58 -21.26
C ALA A 360 -20.24 -5.84 -20.52
N ALA A 361 -19.41 -6.59 -19.78
CA ALA A 361 -18.24 -6.04 -19.09
C ALA A 361 -17.19 -5.53 -20.08
N ASN A 362 -16.94 -6.26 -21.17
CA ASN A 362 -16.02 -5.86 -22.23
C ASN A 362 -16.49 -4.59 -22.96
N ALA A 363 -17.77 -4.55 -23.37
CA ALA A 363 -18.34 -3.40 -24.05
C ALA A 363 -18.27 -2.14 -23.15
N THR A 364 -18.66 -2.28 -21.88
CA THR A 364 -18.65 -1.15 -20.94
C THR A 364 -17.24 -0.75 -20.55
N GLY A 365 -16.33 -1.71 -20.34
CA GLY A 365 -14.93 -1.44 -20.05
C GLY A 365 -14.26 -0.64 -21.16
N ALA A 366 -14.56 -0.95 -22.42
CA ALA A 366 -14.08 -0.19 -23.57
C ALA A 366 -14.64 1.24 -23.63
N LEU A 367 -15.80 1.51 -23.03
CA LEU A 367 -16.37 2.86 -22.95
C LEU A 367 -15.82 3.66 -21.76
N VAL A 368 -15.61 3.01 -20.61
CA VAL A 368 -15.15 3.66 -19.37
C VAL A 368 -13.64 3.90 -19.38
N PHE A 369 -12.85 2.99 -19.98
CA PHE A 369 -11.39 3.03 -20.03
C PHE A 369 -10.85 2.93 -21.46
N PRO A 370 -11.30 3.76 -22.42
CA PRO A 370 -11.18 3.49 -23.85
C PRO A 370 -9.75 3.23 -24.33
N ARG A 371 -8.79 4.05 -23.90
CA ARG A 371 -7.39 3.89 -24.33
C ARG A 371 -6.67 2.75 -23.61
N LEU A 372 -6.95 2.56 -22.32
CA LEU A 372 -6.33 1.52 -21.50
C LEU A 372 -6.88 0.11 -21.83
N TRP A 373 -8.16 0.00 -22.19
CA TRP A 373 -8.85 -1.28 -22.44
C TRP A 373 -8.32 -2.04 -23.67
N VAL A 374 -7.70 -1.30 -24.60
CA VAL A 374 -7.04 -1.87 -25.79
C VAL A 374 -5.86 -2.75 -25.38
N HIS A 375 -5.22 -2.48 -24.24
CA HIS A 375 -4.07 -3.25 -23.76
C HIS A 375 -4.50 -4.54 -23.04
N PRO A 376 -4.28 -5.73 -23.62
CA PRO A 376 -4.77 -6.99 -23.04
C PRO A 376 -4.20 -7.27 -21.65
N THR A 377 -2.96 -6.86 -21.39
CA THR A 377 -2.26 -7.03 -20.11
C THR A 377 -2.90 -6.27 -18.95
N LEU A 378 -3.71 -5.25 -19.23
CA LEU A 378 -4.40 -4.45 -18.22
C LEU A 378 -5.85 -4.87 -18.01
N ARG A 379 -6.41 -5.75 -18.84
CA ARG A 379 -7.84 -6.07 -18.80
C ARG A 379 -8.29 -6.66 -17.47
N GLY A 380 -7.47 -7.48 -16.82
CA GLY A 380 -7.76 -8.01 -15.49
C GLY A 380 -7.92 -6.88 -14.45
N VAL A 381 -6.91 -6.00 -14.37
CA VAL A 381 -6.92 -4.80 -13.51
C VAL A 381 -8.14 -3.92 -13.78
N LEU A 382 -8.39 -3.60 -15.06
CA LEU A 382 -9.50 -2.73 -15.46
C LEU A 382 -10.87 -3.38 -15.21
N SER A 383 -10.97 -4.71 -15.30
CA SER A 383 -12.19 -5.45 -14.97
C SER A 383 -12.50 -5.38 -13.48
N LEU A 384 -11.50 -5.53 -12.61
CA LEU A 384 -11.65 -5.32 -11.17
C LEU A 384 -12.03 -3.87 -10.84
N CYS A 385 -11.45 -2.89 -11.54
CA CYS A 385 -11.84 -1.49 -11.43
C CYS A 385 -13.30 -1.26 -11.84
N LEU A 386 -13.72 -1.80 -12.99
CA LEU A 386 -15.10 -1.65 -13.48
C LEU A 386 -16.10 -2.29 -12.52
N ALA A 387 -15.84 -3.53 -12.08
CA ALA A 387 -16.69 -4.23 -11.12
C ALA A 387 -16.78 -3.47 -9.79
N SER A 388 -15.68 -2.86 -9.33
CA SER A 388 -15.66 -2.00 -8.14
C SER A 388 -16.55 -0.76 -8.31
N LEU A 389 -16.49 -0.08 -9.46
CA LEU A 389 -17.38 1.07 -9.74
C LEU A 389 -18.86 0.66 -9.73
N VAL A 390 -19.19 -0.46 -10.36
CA VAL A 390 -20.56 -0.99 -10.43
C VAL A 390 -21.06 -1.38 -9.04
N HIS A 391 -20.26 -2.12 -8.26
CA HIS A 391 -20.61 -2.55 -6.91
C HIS A 391 -20.88 -1.37 -5.98
N HIS A 392 -20.07 -0.31 -6.08
CA HIS A 392 -20.15 0.88 -5.24
C HIS A 392 -20.93 2.05 -5.85
N LYS A 393 -21.68 1.84 -6.95
CA LYS A 393 -22.40 2.91 -7.66
C LYS A 393 -23.30 3.74 -6.72
N ALA A 394 -24.10 3.09 -5.87
CA ALA A 394 -24.99 3.76 -4.93
C ALA A 394 -24.22 4.66 -3.95
N PHE A 395 -23.15 4.14 -3.35
CA PHE A 395 -22.27 4.90 -2.48
C PHE A 395 -21.67 6.12 -3.19
N LEU A 396 -21.16 5.95 -4.41
CA LEU A 396 -20.51 7.01 -5.17
C LEU A 396 -21.48 8.14 -5.54
N VAL A 397 -22.73 7.82 -5.91
CA VAL A 397 -23.76 8.82 -6.19
C VAL A 397 -24.09 9.67 -4.96
N THR A 398 -24.07 9.08 -3.77
CA THR A 398 -24.33 9.80 -2.51
C THR A 398 -23.11 10.58 -2.00
N ALA A 399 -21.92 10.00 -2.11
CA ALA A 399 -20.71 10.55 -1.49
C ALA A 399 -20.00 11.61 -2.33
N LEU A 400 -20.13 11.55 -3.66
CA LEU A 400 -19.44 12.48 -4.56
C LEU A 400 -20.24 13.77 -4.75
N PRO A 401 -19.57 14.93 -4.94
CA PRO A 401 -20.25 16.17 -5.30
C PRO A 401 -21.05 16.02 -6.60
N PRO A 402 -22.21 16.70 -6.77
CA PRO A 402 -23.06 16.54 -7.96
C PRO A 402 -22.38 16.83 -9.30
N LYS A 403 -21.37 17.72 -9.29
CA LYS A 403 -20.59 18.08 -10.49
C LYS A 403 -19.34 17.20 -10.69
N HIS A 404 -19.15 16.15 -9.89
CA HIS A 404 -17.95 15.33 -9.94
C HIS A 404 -17.86 14.61 -11.30
N PRO A 405 -16.70 14.64 -12.00
CA PRO A 405 -16.58 14.12 -13.38
C PRO A 405 -17.01 12.67 -13.57
N LEU A 406 -16.84 11.83 -12.54
CA LEU A 406 -17.28 10.43 -12.57
C LEU A 406 -18.79 10.30 -12.82
N LEU A 407 -19.61 11.19 -12.25
CA LEU A 407 -21.06 11.11 -12.34
C LEU A 407 -21.58 11.45 -13.75
N SER A 408 -20.78 12.13 -14.56
CA SER A 408 -21.04 12.35 -15.98
C SER A 408 -20.52 11.24 -16.90
N SER A 409 -19.86 10.21 -16.37
CA SER A 409 -19.37 9.08 -17.19
C SER A 409 -20.52 8.18 -17.66
N VAL A 410 -20.28 7.42 -18.74
CA VAL A 410 -21.28 6.53 -19.37
C VAL A 410 -21.92 5.57 -18.35
N LEU A 411 -21.13 5.00 -17.44
CA LEU A 411 -21.60 4.06 -16.43
C LEU A 411 -22.63 4.67 -15.44
N PHE A 412 -22.56 5.99 -15.21
CA PHE A 412 -23.45 6.70 -14.30
C PHE A 412 -24.62 7.34 -15.04
N GLY A 413 -24.48 7.63 -16.33
CA GLY A 413 -25.55 8.14 -17.20
C GLY A 413 -26.54 7.08 -17.70
N ASP A 414 -26.10 5.83 -17.92
CA ASP A 414 -26.97 4.73 -18.38
C ASP A 414 -27.40 3.84 -17.20
N ALA A 415 -28.66 3.98 -16.78
CA ALA A 415 -29.23 3.18 -15.70
C ALA A 415 -29.41 1.70 -16.06
N SER A 416 -29.73 1.40 -17.33
CA SER A 416 -29.98 0.05 -17.82
C SER A 416 -28.69 -0.76 -17.88
N ALA A 417 -27.65 -0.21 -18.52
CA ALA A 417 -26.34 -0.86 -18.59
C ALA A 417 -25.75 -1.12 -17.20
N ALA A 418 -25.90 -0.17 -16.27
CA ALA A 418 -25.43 -0.34 -14.90
C ALA A 418 -26.19 -1.45 -14.14
N ALA A 419 -27.51 -1.58 -14.36
CA ALA A 419 -28.32 -2.63 -13.73
C ALA A 419 -27.91 -4.03 -14.25
N ILE A 420 -27.72 -4.16 -15.57
CA ILE A 420 -27.23 -5.40 -16.21
C ILE A 420 -25.87 -5.80 -15.64
N LEU A 421 -24.93 -4.85 -15.55
CA LEU A 421 -23.62 -5.13 -14.96
C LEU A 421 -23.73 -5.49 -13.48
N ARG A 422 -24.58 -4.80 -12.72
CA ARG A 422 -24.72 -5.04 -11.28
C ARG A 422 -25.20 -6.45 -10.96
N ALA A 423 -26.08 -7.02 -11.79
CA ALA A 423 -26.53 -8.41 -11.65
C ALA A 423 -25.39 -9.43 -11.83
N ASN A 424 -24.32 -9.04 -12.53
CA ASN A 424 -23.17 -9.90 -12.83
C ASN A 424 -21.97 -9.65 -11.89
N VAL A 425 -22.06 -8.74 -10.92
CA VAL A 425 -20.97 -8.46 -9.97
C VAL A 425 -21.18 -9.20 -8.64
N THR A 426 -20.17 -9.96 -8.25
CA THR A 426 -20.15 -10.76 -7.02
C THR A 426 -18.90 -10.47 -6.16
N LEU A 427 -18.92 -10.96 -4.92
CA LEU A 427 -17.79 -10.98 -3.97
C LEU A 427 -17.37 -12.42 -3.63
N THR A 428 -17.99 -13.43 -4.22
CA THR A 428 -17.70 -14.84 -4.00
C THR A 428 -17.34 -15.50 -5.32
N SER A 429 -16.41 -16.46 -5.27
CA SER A 429 -15.93 -17.15 -6.45
C SER A 429 -15.52 -18.58 -6.13
N GLN A 430 -15.70 -19.47 -7.09
CA GLN A 430 -15.09 -20.81 -7.05
C GLN A 430 -13.73 -20.82 -7.74
N THR A 431 -13.47 -19.87 -8.65
CA THR A 431 -12.25 -19.82 -9.46
C THR A 431 -11.21 -18.84 -8.92
N MET A 432 -11.63 -17.77 -8.25
CA MET A 432 -10.74 -16.81 -7.58
C MET A 432 -10.64 -17.17 -6.09
N GLN A 433 -9.42 -17.40 -5.61
CA GLN A 433 -9.16 -17.78 -4.22
C GLN A 433 -8.54 -16.62 -3.44
N PRO A 434 -8.93 -16.41 -2.18
CA PRO A 434 -8.37 -15.37 -1.35
C PRO A 434 -6.92 -15.71 -0.94
N THR A 435 -6.01 -14.76 -1.05
CA THR A 435 -4.58 -14.91 -0.76
C THR A 435 -4.16 -14.18 0.53
N GLY A 436 -3.04 -14.57 1.16
CA GLY A 436 -2.56 -13.91 2.38
C GLY A 436 -3.49 -14.05 3.60
N ILE A 437 -4.22 -15.16 3.68
CA ILE A 437 -5.18 -15.46 4.75
C ILE A 437 -4.46 -16.16 5.91
N PRO A 438 -4.49 -15.60 7.14
CA PRO A 438 -3.92 -16.28 8.29
C PRO A 438 -4.87 -17.37 8.82
N PRO A 439 -4.36 -18.43 9.46
CA PRO A 439 -5.18 -19.59 9.86
C PRO A 439 -6.38 -19.28 10.77
N HIS A 440 -6.31 -18.23 11.58
CA HIS A 440 -7.41 -17.85 12.48
C HIS A 440 -8.64 -17.32 11.73
N VAL A 441 -8.48 -16.79 10.52
CA VAL A 441 -9.60 -16.34 9.69
C VAL A 441 -10.41 -17.54 9.21
N ASP A 442 -9.75 -18.65 8.87
CA ASP A 442 -10.44 -19.91 8.51
C ASP A 442 -11.19 -20.47 9.72
N LEU A 443 -10.59 -20.41 10.92
CA LEU A 443 -11.27 -20.78 12.16
C LEU A 443 -12.51 -19.91 12.41
N HIS A 444 -12.45 -18.60 12.16
CA HIS A 444 -13.63 -17.73 12.23
C HIS A 444 -14.70 -18.16 11.24
N SER A 445 -14.33 -18.53 10.00
CA SER A 445 -15.29 -19.02 9.01
C SER A 445 -15.98 -20.30 9.47
N GLN A 446 -15.23 -21.27 10.02
CA GLN A 446 -15.78 -22.50 10.57
C GLN A 446 -16.70 -22.23 11.77
N LEU A 447 -16.33 -21.30 12.65
CA LEU A 447 -17.17 -20.90 13.79
C LEU A 447 -18.48 -20.26 13.33
N ASP A 448 -18.45 -19.39 12.32
CA ASP A 448 -19.65 -18.77 11.75
C ASP A 448 -20.58 -19.83 11.12
N GLN A 449 -20.02 -20.81 10.41
CA GLN A 449 -20.77 -21.94 9.84
C GLN A 449 -21.40 -22.81 10.94
N ASN A 450 -20.62 -23.20 11.95
CA ASN A 450 -21.12 -23.99 13.08
C ASN A 450 -22.23 -23.26 13.82
N LEU A 451 -22.07 -21.96 14.06
CA LEU A 451 -23.06 -21.15 14.74
C LEU A 451 -24.35 -20.98 13.91
N ALA A 452 -24.24 -20.91 12.57
CA ALA A 452 -25.40 -20.94 11.68
C ALA A 452 -26.15 -22.28 11.78
N VAL A 453 -25.44 -23.41 11.76
CA VAL A 453 -26.03 -24.75 11.94
C VAL A 453 -26.72 -24.87 13.30
N VAL A 454 -26.06 -24.44 14.38
CA VAL A 454 -26.63 -24.45 15.74
C VAL A 454 -27.89 -23.59 15.84
N ARG A 455 -27.94 -22.43 15.16
CA ARG A 455 -29.13 -21.57 15.11
C ARG A 455 -30.27 -22.14 14.27
N ALA A 456 -29.96 -22.89 13.22
CA ALA A 456 -30.94 -23.55 12.37
C ALA A 456 -31.52 -24.81 13.05
N LEU A 457 -30.79 -25.40 13.99
CA LEU A 457 -31.12 -26.64 14.67
C LEU A 457 -32.55 -26.67 15.20
N PRO A 458 -33.04 -25.70 16.02
CA PRO A 458 -34.38 -25.76 16.62
C PRO A 458 -35.50 -25.83 15.59
N SER A 459 -35.38 -25.11 14.47
CA SER A 459 -36.35 -25.15 13.38
C SER A 459 -36.34 -26.52 12.68
N ALA A 460 -35.15 -27.05 12.41
CA ALA A 460 -35.00 -28.39 11.83
C ALA A 460 -35.53 -29.49 12.75
N ILE A 461 -35.33 -29.37 14.07
CA ILE A 461 -35.92 -30.28 15.08
C ILE A 461 -37.44 -30.21 15.00
N ARG A 462 -38.01 -29.00 15.02
CA ARG A 462 -39.46 -28.80 14.97
C ARG A 462 -40.06 -29.38 13.69
N GLU A 463 -39.49 -29.06 12.54
CA GLU A 463 -39.96 -29.57 11.23
C GLU A 463 -39.88 -31.10 11.17
N SER A 464 -38.81 -31.70 11.70
CA SER A 464 -38.67 -33.16 11.79
C SER A 464 -39.73 -33.79 12.71
N ILE A 465 -40.02 -33.16 13.86
CA ILE A 465 -41.07 -33.62 14.78
C ILE A 465 -42.45 -33.51 14.12
N GLU A 466 -42.75 -32.38 13.47
CA GLU A 466 -44.03 -32.17 12.75
C GLU A 466 -44.22 -33.25 11.68
N GLN A 467 -43.20 -33.50 10.85
CA GLN A 467 -43.24 -34.55 9.83
C GLN A 467 -43.48 -35.93 10.43
N LEU A 468 -42.78 -36.28 11.51
CA LEU A 468 -42.93 -37.58 12.17
C LEU A 468 -44.31 -37.76 12.83
N LEU A 469 -44.89 -36.69 13.40
CA LEU A 469 -46.23 -36.72 13.98
C LEU A 469 -47.31 -36.92 12.91
N ASP A 470 -47.13 -36.30 11.75
CA ASP A 470 -48.00 -36.48 10.58
C ASP A 470 -47.89 -37.90 10.01
N GLU A 471 -46.67 -38.42 9.83
CA GLU A 471 -46.42 -39.78 9.33
C GLU A 471 -46.96 -40.88 10.25
N LYS A 472 -46.94 -40.67 11.57
CA LYS A 472 -47.41 -41.64 12.57
C LYS A 472 -48.89 -41.51 12.92
N GLY A 473 -49.64 -40.60 12.28
CA GLY A 473 -51.10 -40.50 12.44
C GLY A 473 -51.55 -40.20 13.88
N VAL A 474 -50.82 -39.33 14.59
CA VAL A 474 -51.04 -39.04 16.02
C VAL A 474 -52.38 -38.33 16.30
N THR A 475 -53.10 -37.92 15.26
CA THR A 475 -54.46 -37.39 15.31
C THR A 475 -55.51 -38.36 15.89
N ALA A 476 -55.16 -39.64 16.10
CA ALA A 476 -56.04 -40.65 16.72
C ALA A 476 -55.99 -40.74 18.26
N GLY A 477 -55.21 -39.89 18.96
CA GLY A 477 -55.41 -39.61 20.39
C GLY A 477 -54.68 -40.49 21.42
N ASN A 478 -53.75 -41.38 21.04
CA ASN A 478 -52.98 -42.19 21.99
C ASN A 478 -51.46 -42.04 21.78
N ILE A 479 -50.86 -41.00 22.37
CA ILE A 479 -49.39 -40.89 22.49
C ILE A 479 -48.94 -41.66 23.73
N THR A 480 -48.20 -42.75 23.56
CA THR A 480 -47.57 -43.47 24.68
C THR A 480 -46.19 -42.89 25.00
N HIS A 481 -45.74 -42.99 26.24
CA HIS A 481 -44.41 -42.51 26.66
C HIS A 481 -43.28 -43.14 25.83
N ALA A 482 -43.37 -44.43 25.52
CA ALA A 482 -42.40 -45.14 24.70
C ALA A 482 -42.33 -44.60 23.26
N MET A 483 -43.49 -44.26 22.67
CA MET A 483 -43.57 -43.67 21.34
C MET A 483 -42.97 -42.25 21.32
N LEU A 484 -43.19 -41.46 22.37
CA LEU A 484 -42.57 -40.14 22.50
C LEU A 484 -41.05 -40.23 22.65
N GLU A 485 -40.55 -41.16 23.46
CA GLU A 485 -39.11 -41.38 23.64
C GLU A 485 -38.44 -41.83 22.33
N GLN A 486 -39.10 -42.70 21.57
CA GLN A 486 -38.60 -43.15 20.27
C GLN A 486 -38.61 -42.03 19.22
N LEU A 487 -39.67 -41.21 19.17
CA LEU A 487 -39.73 -40.02 18.31
C LEU A 487 -38.59 -39.05 18.60
N LEU A 488 -38.29 -38.80 19.88
CA LEU A 488 -37.17 -37.93 20.27
C LEU A 488 -35.82 -38.52 19.88
N ARG A 489 -35.62 -39.84 20.03
CA ARG A 489 -34.38 -40.51 19.61
C ARG A 489 -34.19 -40.50 18.09
N ASP A 490 -35.24 -40.76 17.34
CA ASP A 490 -35.21 -40.77 15.86
C ASP A 490 -34.99 -39.36 15.32
N THR A 491 -35.59 -38.35 15.94
CA THR A 491 -35.36 -36.92 15.61
C THR A 491 -33.90 -36.54 15.85
N VAL A 492 -33.36 -36.85 17.03
CA VAL A 492 -31.95 -36.57 17.36
C VAL A 492 -31.00 -37.33 16.42
N ALA A 493 -31.27 -38.60 16.11
CA ALA A 493 -30.47 -39.37 15.18
C ALA A 493 -30.49 -38.77 13.77
N THR A 494 -31.65 -38.33 13.29
CA THR A 494 -31.79 -37.66 11.99
C THR A 494 -30.97 -36.37 11.95
N ILE A 495 -31.07 -35.54 12.99
CA ILE A 495 -30.33 -34.28 13.11
C ILE A 495 -28.81 -34.50 13.17
N VAL A 496 -28.35 -35.49 13.94
CA VAL A 496 -26.92 -35.83 14.06
C VAL A 496 -26.38 -36.44 12.75
N SER A 497 -27.24 -37.04 11.94
CA SER A 497 -26.87 -37.63 10.64
C SER A 497 -26.89 -36.62 9.48
N VAL A 498 -27.39 -35.40 9.67
CA VAL A 498 -27.25 -34.32 8.68
C VAL A 498 -25.80 -33.85 8.69
N GLU A 499 -24.96 -34.46 7.85
CA GLU A 499 -23.70 -33.83 7.45
C GLU A 499 -24.01 -32.47 6.79
N PRO A 500 -23.21 -31.42 7.07
CA PRO A 500 -23.44 -30.12 6.48
C PRO A 500 -23.30 -30.22 4.95
N ALA A 501 -24.40 -29.98 4.24
CA ALA A 501 -24.45 -29.84 2.79
C ALA A 501 -23.77 -28.52 2.36
N ASN A 502 -22.43 -28.49 2.44
CA ASN A 502 -21.49 -27.69 1.67
C ASN A 502 -20.12 -27.74 2.36
N ASN A 503 -19.48 -28.91 2.31
CA ASN A 503 -18.03 -28.90 2.23
C ASN A 503 -17.68 -28.38 0.83
N PRO A 504 -16.92 -27.27 0.65
CA PRO A 504 -16.15 -27.14 -0.58
C PRO A 504 -15.26 -28.37 -0.56
N SER A 505 -15.40 -29.22 -1.58
CA SER A 505 -14.62 -30.43 -1.79
C SER A 505 -13.30 -30.40 -1.01
N HIS A 506 -13.29 -31.03 0.17
CA HIS A 506 -12.07 -31.66 0.62
C HIS A 506 -11.73 -32.57 -0.54
N SER A 507 -10.69 -32.19 -1.30
CA SER A 507 -10.03 -33.15 -2.16
C SER A 507 -9.82 -34.35 -1.26
N GLN A 508 -10.51 -35.45 -1.55
CA GLN A 508 -10.04 -36.74 -1.07
C GLN A 508 -8.61 -36.80 -1.58
N VAL A 509 -7.68 -36.56 -0.66
CA VAL A 509 -6.32 -37.02 -0.84
C VAL A 509 -6.52 -38.52 -0.95
N VAL A 510 -6.49 -39.01 -2.18
CA VAL A 510 -6.21 -40.42 -2.44
C VAL A 510 -4.95 -40.68 -1.63
N GLU A 511 -5.10 -41.45 -0.56
CA GLU A 511 -4.06 -41.75 0.41
C GLU A 511 -2.93 -42.60 -0.22
N ASP A 512 -3.10 -43.00 -1.48
CA ASP A 512 -2.07 -43.54 -2.34
C ASP A 512 -1.49 -42.43 -3.24
N MET A 513 -0.19 -42.15 -3.07
CA MET A 513 0.69 -41.23 -3.84
C MET A 513 1.17 -39.95 -3.10
N LEU A 514 1.28 -39.97 -1.77
CA LEU A 514 2.27 -39.11 -1.12
C LEU A 514 3.68 -39.61 -1.53
N PRO A 515 4.59 -38.76 -2.05
CA PRO A 515 6.00 -39.16 -2.11
C PRO A 515 6.45 -39.39 -0.66
N ALA A 516 6.80 -40.64 -0.33
CA ALA A 516 7.38 -41.00 0.94
C ALA A 516 8.54 -40.05 1.23
N ARG A 517 8.34 -39.10 2.16
CA ARG A 517 9.44 -38.30 2.68
C ARG A 517 10.27 -39.25 3.53
N PRO A 518 11.53 -39.57 3.18
CA PRO A 518 12.34 -40.41 4.03
C PRO A 518 12.52 -39.68 5.37
N VAL A 519 11.93 -40.24 6.42
CA VAL A 519 12.21 -39.83 7.79
C VAL A 519 13.63 -40.26 8.07
N HIS A 520 14.52 -39.31 8.36
CA HIS A 520 15.91 -39.63 8.64
C HIS A 520 16.11 -39.74 10.14
N TYR A 521 16.55 -40.91 10.59
CA TYR A 521 16.94 -41.13 11.97
C TYR A 521 18.42 -40.77 12.14
N TRP A 522 18.71 -39.72 12.90
CA TRP A 522 20.07 -39.27 13.18
C TRP A 522 20.20 -38.87 14.66
N GLY A 523 21.28 -39.30 15.31
CA GLY A 523 21.58 -38.91 16.70
C GLY A 523 20.57 -39.37 17.76
N GLY A 524 19.82 -40.44 17.50
CA GLY A 524 18.83 -40.97 18.45
C GLY A 524 17.44 -40.32 18.36
N ARG A 525 17.19 -39.47 17.36
CA ARG A 525 15.92 -38.76 17.17
C ARG A 525 15.44 -38.81 15.71
N TRP A 526 14.12 -38.72 15.56
CA TRP A 526 13.45 -38.65 14.27
C TRP A 526 13.39 -37.19 13.79
N HIS A 527 13.76 -36.95 12.53
CA HIS A 527 13.82 -35.63 11.89
C HIS A 527 12.98 -35.59 10.62
#